data_AF-A0A924ZNF4-F1
#
_entry.id   AF-A0A924ZNF4-F1
#
_cell.length_a   1.000
_cell.length_b   1.000
_cell.length_c   1.000
_cell.angle_alpha   90.00
_cell.angle_beta   90.00
_cell.angle_gamma   90.00
#
_symmetry.space_group_name_H-M   'P 1'
#
loop_
_entity.id
_entity.type
_entity.pdbx_description
1 polymer ?
#
loop_
_entity_poly.entity_id
_entity_poly.type
_entity_poly.pdbx_seq_one_letter_code
_entity_poly.pdbx_strand_id
1 'polypeptide(L)'
;MRTLILIIFFMTAAFQDSFSQRIIFRQPSSYVLGFTGNDSISLSSVNYKSFRIYFKDSSYTANHLVDIEQELDMAYSEILSVLNIPFYNNGIYLLAVDSKEEMQKVMGYQIKGGAAKGHDLVFFVYNQNIRPQFKHEIFQLISYETWGSTNYRLLDEGGATYTDNYCFYDNPMYSINAYYLQQKKLLPLDSLVYRFDSQAKKVM
;
A
#
# COMPACT_ATOMS: atom_id res chain seq x y z
N MET A 1 -41.86 54.24 -4.64
CA MET A 1 -41.01 53.52 -5.60
C MET A 1 -40.10 52.56 -4.83
N ARG A 2 -40.39 51.26 -4.88
CA ARG A 2 -39.50 50.21 -4.36
C ARG A 2 -39.13 49.32 -5.55
N THR A 3 -37.89 49.42 -6.00
CA THR A 3 -37.35 48.62 -7.10
C THR A 3 -36.88 47.28 -6.52
N LEU A 4 -37.54 46.20 -6.91
CA LEU A 4 -37.14 44.83 -6.60
C LEU A 4 -36.08 44.42 -7.63
N ILE A 5 -34.83 44.18 -7.20
CA ILE A 5 -33.78 43.62 -8.05
C ILE A 5 -33.83 42.11 -7.89
N LEU A 6 -34.24 41.42 -8.96
CA LEU A 6 -34.22 39.96 -9.06
C LEU A 6 -32.82 39.54 -9.51
N ILE A 7 -32.00 38.99 -8.61
CA ILE A 7 -30.71 38.40 -8.95
C ILE A 7 -30.95 36.95 -9.37
N ILE A 8 -30.84 36.67 -10.67
CA ILE A 8 -30.87 35.31 -11.22
C ILE A 8 -29.47 34.73 -11.07
N PHE A 9 -29.31 33.78 -10.14
CA PHE A 9 -28.11 32.94 -10.05
C PHE A 9 -28.14 31.91 -11.18
N PHE A 10 -27.35 32.12 -12.23
CA PHE A 10 -27.01 31.07 -13.18
C PHE A 10 -25.98 30.14 -12.50
N MET A 11 -26.44 29.01 -11.95
CA MET A 11 -25.55 27.88 -11.69
C MET A 11 -25.18 27.27 -13.04
N THR A 12 -24.02 27.64 -13.56
CA THR A 12 -23.36 26.83 -14.59
C THR A 12 -22.90 25.54 -13.91
N ALA A 13 -23.66 24.46 -14.12
CA ALA A 13 -23.16 23.13 -13.86
C ALA A 13 -21.95 22.92 -14.78
N ALA A 14 -20.75 23.07 -14.22
CA ALA A 14 -19.54 22.62 -14.87
C ALA A 14 -19.66 21.10 -14.96
N PHE A 15 -20.03 20.60 -16.15
CA PHE A 15 -19.77 19.22 -16.51
C PHE A 15 -18.25 19.08 -16.55
N GLN A 16 -17.69 18.65 -15.43
CA GLN A 16 -16.33 18.18 -15.37
C GLN A 16 -16.38 16.83 -16.08
N ASP A 17 -16.03 16.84 -17.38
CA ASP A 17 -15.73 15.60 -18.09
C ASP A 17 -14.67 14.88 -17.24
N SER A 18 -15.11 13.86 -16.51
CA SER A 18 -14.19 13.01 -15.79
C SER A 18 -13.40 12.29 -16.87
N PHE A 19 -12.20 12.78 -17.17
CA PHE A 19 -11.19 11.96 -17.81
C PHE A 19 -11.07 10.72 -16.92
N SER A 20 -11.74 9.64 -17.33
CA SER A 20 -11.60 8.32 -16.72
C SER A 20 -10.10 8.02 -16.74
N GLN A 21 -9.43 8.22 -15.61
CA GLN A 21 -8.00 8.05 -15.49
C GLN A 21 -7.67 6.63 -15.92
N ARG A 22 -6.87 6.51 -16.98
CA ARG A 22 -6.57 5.22 -17.58
C ARG A 22 -5.43 4.59 -16.79
N ILE A 23 -5.74 3.54 -16.04
CA ILE A 23 -4.72 2.69 -15.41
C ILE A 23 -3.95 1.94 -16.51
N ILE A 24 -2.63 1.97 -16.42
CA ILE A 24 -1.71 1.32 -17.34
C ILE A 24 -1.00 0.18 -16.61
N PHE A 25 -1.39 -1.05 -16.93
CA PHE A 25 -0.62 -2.23 -16.52
C PHE A 25 0.59 -2.39 -17.46
N ARG A 26 1.79 -2.09 -16.96
CA ARG A 26 3.04 -2.40 -17.68
C ARG A 26 3.17 -3.91 -17.84
N GLN A 27 3.79 -4.37 -18.92
CA GLN A 27 4.07 -5.80 -19.09
C GLN A 27 4.86 -6.30 -17.87
N PRO A 28 4.42 -7.38 -17.19
CA PRO A 28 5.15 -7.90 -16.04
C PRO A 28 6.61 -8.22 -16.42
N SER A 29 7.55 -7.82 -15.56
CA SER A 29 8.95 -8.17 -15.76
C SER A 29 9.15 -9.68 -15.64
N SER A 30 10.28 -10.21 -16.13
CA SER A 30 10.65 -11.62 -15.93
C SER A 30 10.67 -12.01 -14.44
N TYR A 31 11.01 -11.08 -13.56
CA TYR A 31 10.95 -11.26 -12.12
C TYR A 31 9.50 -11.51 -11.63
N VAL A 32 8.54 -10.68 -12.06
CA VAL A 32 7.11 -10.87 -11.70
C VAL A 32 6.54 -12.15 -12.31
N LEU A 33 6.87 -12.45 -13.56
CA LEU A 33 6.43 -13.67 -14.24
C LEU A 33 6.97 -14.92 -13.54
N GLY A 34 8.17 -14.86 -12.96
CA GLY A 34 8.75 -15.93 -12.17
C GLY A 34 7.92 -16.32 -10.93
N PHE A 35 6.97 -15.50 -10.51
CA PHE A 35 6.06 -15.79 -9.39
C PHE A 35 4.62 -16.02 -9.86
N THR A 36 4.12 -15.14 -10.73
CA THR A 36 2.72 -15.16 -11.18
C THR A 36 2.44 -16.21 -12.26
N GLY A 37 3.47 -16.63 -12.99
CA GLY A 37 3.40 -17.71 -13.98
C GLY A 37 4.14 -18.97 -13.55
N ASN A 38 4.46 -19.13 -12.27
CA ASN A 38 5.14 -20.32 -11.76
C ASN A 38 4.12 -21.45 -11.54
N ASP A 39 4.37 -22.61 -12.14
CA ASP A 39 3.51 -23.79 -12.03
C ASP A 39 3.54 -24.47 -10.64
N SER A 40 4.33 -23.95 -9.70
CA SER A 40 4.39 -24.44 -8.30
C SER A 40 3.06 -24.30 -7.58
N ILE A 41 2.25 -23.29 -7.91
CA ILE A 41 0.90 -23.08 -7.41
C ILE A 41 0.04 -22.57 -8.58
N SER A 42 -1.12 -23.20 -8.80
CA SER A 42 -2.09 -22.68 -9.77
C SER A 42 -2.75 -21.41 -9.23
N LEU A 43 -2.48 -20.29 -9.89
CA LEU A 43 -3.02 -18.97 -9.54
C LEU A 43 -4.10 -18.55 -10.54
N SER A 44 -5.21 -18.08 -10.00
CA SER A 44 -6.20 -17.28 -10.71
C SER A 44 -5.92 -15.79 -10.52
N SER A 45 -6.58 -14.96 -11.33
CA SER A 45 -6.50 -13.51 -11.13
C SER A 45 -7.79 -12.77 -11.46
N VAL A 46 -7.98 -11.64 -10.78
CA VAL A 46 -9.05 -10.67 -11.06
C VAL A 46 -8.46 -9.28 -11.18
N ASN A 47 -9.07 -8.44 -12.02
CA ASN A 47 -8.73 -7.02 -12.08
C ASN A 47 -9.69 -6.24 -11.18
N TYR A 48 -9.16 -5.36 -10.34
CA TYR A 48 -9.92 -4.45 -9.51
C TYR A 48 -9.28 -3.06 -9.54
N LYS A 49 -9.92 -2.11 -10.25
CA LYS A 49 -9.41 -0.72 -10.42
C LYS A 49 -7.92 -0.70 -10.84
N SER A 50 -7.05 -0.22 -9.95
CA SER A 50 -5.60 -0.11 -10.16
C SER A 50 -4.83 -1.41 -9.90
N PHE A 51 -5.51 -2.50 -9.55
CA PHE A 51 -4.91 -3.74 -9.11
C PHE A 51 -5.24 -4.92 -10.03
N ARG A 52 -4.26 -5.81 -10.20
CA ARG A 52 -4.49 -7.19 -10.66
C ARG A 52 -4.08 -8.12 -9.53
N ILE A 53 -5.07 -8.80 -8.97
CA ILE A 53 -4.94 -9.62 -7.77
C ILE A 53 -4.78 -11.07 -8.21
N TYR A 54 -3.67 -11.71 -7.82
CA TYR A 54 -3.36 -13.12 -8.03
C TYR A 54 -3.53 -13.90 -6.73
N PHE A 55 -4.22 -15.03 -6.81
CA PHE A 55 -4.54 -15.88 -5.66
C PHE A 55 -4.89 -17.30 -6.11
N LYS A 56 -4.86 -18.27 -5.19
CA LYS A 56 -5.31 -19.65 -5.45
C LYS A 56 -6.82 -19.76 -5.30
N ASP A 57 -7.53 -20.48 -6.19
CA ASP A 57 -9.02 -20.53 -6.19
C ASP A 57 -9.66 -20.97 -4.88
N SER A 58 -8.99 -21.83 -4.10
CA SER A 58 -9.47 -22.30 -2.79
C SER A 58 -8.86 -21.56 -1.60
N SER A 59 -8.18 -20.43 -1.85
CA SER A 59 -7.49 -19.65 -0.81
C SER A 59 -8.46 -18.87 0.08
N TYR A 60 -7.93 -18.39 1.20
CA TYR A 60 -8.63 -17.41 2.04
C TYR A 60 -8.97 -16.15 1.23
N THR A 61 -8.03 -15.69 0.39
CA THR A 61 -8.22 -14.55 -0.51
C THR A 61 -9.42 -14.73 -1.44
N ALA A 62 -9.55 -15.89 -2.08
CA ALA A 62 -10.65 -16.18 -3.00
C ALA A 62 -12.02 -16.02 -2.33
N ASN A 63 -12.13 -16.36 -1.05
CA ASN A 63 -13.35 -16.27 -0.27
C ASN A 63 -13.63 -14.87 0.33
N HIS A 64 -12.66 -13.95 0.26
CA HIS A 64 -12.72 -12.61 0.88
C HIS A 64 -12.33 -11.49 -0.11
N LEU A 65 -12.58 -11.69 -1.42
CA LEU A 65 -12.22 -10.71 -2.45
C LEU A 65 -12.86 -9.34 -2.19
N VAL A 66 -14.14 -9.30 -1.81
CA VAL A 66 -14.85 -8.04 -1.53
C VAL A 66 -14.20 -7.27 -0.38
N ASP A 67 -13.76 -7.96 0.67
CA ASP A 67 -13.09 -7.33 1.81
C ASP A 67 -11.73 -6.76 1.40
N ILE A 68 -10.97 -7.51 0.58
CA ILE A 68 -9.71 -7.02 0.01
C ILE A 68 -9.94 -5.78 -0.86
N GLU A 69 -10.96 -5.78 -1.72
CA GLU A 69 -11.28 -4.64 -2.58
C GLU A 69 -11.54 -3.36 -1.78
N GLN A 70 -12.25 -3.47 -0.66
CA GLN A 70 -12.50 -2.35 0.25
C GLN A 70 -11.22 -1.89 0.97
N GLU A 71 -10.41 -2.82 1.45
CA GLU A 71 -9.12 -2.51 2.09
C GLU A 71 -8.14 -1.87 1.10
N LEU A 72 -8.13 -2.29 -0.17
CA LEU A 72 -7.32 -1.69 -1.22
C LEU A 72 -7.78 -0.27 -1.57
N ASP A 73 -9.08 0.01 -1.57
CA ASP A 73 -9.61 1.37 -1.75
C ASP A 73 -9.13 2.31 -0.64
N MET A 74 -9.26 1.86 0.61
CA MET A 74 -8.80 2.63 1.77
C MET A 74 -7.29 2.84 1.73
N ALA A 75 -6.52 1.78 1.43
CA ALA A 75 -5.08 1.87 1.34
C ALA A 75 -4.63 2.82 0.23
N TYR A 76 -5.19 2.69 -0.98
CA TYR A 76 -4.83 3.51 -2.11
C TYR A 76 -5.15 4.99 -1.85
N SER A 77 -6.34 5.31 -1.33
CA SER A 77 -6.72 6.69 -0.99
C SER A 77 -5.79 7.31 0.06
N GLU A 78 -5.46 6.56 1.13
CA GLU A 78 -4.58 7.05 2.18
C GLU A 78 -3.17 7.30 1.66
N ILE A 79 -2.63 6.39 0.85
CA ILE A 79 -1.30 6.53 0.27
C ILE A 79 -1.20 7.76 -0.62
N LEU A 80 -2.18 8.00 -1.51
CA LEU A 80 -2.20 9.20 -2.35
C LEU A 80 -2.25 10.49 -1.51
N SER A 81 -3.04 10.47 -0.41
CA SER A 81 -3.13 11.57 0.55
C SER A 81 -1.77 11.84 1.22
N VAL A 82 -1.12 10.82 1.77
CA VAL A 82 0.19 10.95 2.46
C VAL A 82 1.28 11.39 1.49
N LEU A 83 1.31 10.83 0.28
CA LEU A 83 2.27 11.23 -0.76
C LEU A 83 1.94 12.58 -1.40
N ASN A 84 0.78 13.15 -1.10
CA ASN A 84 0.26 14.40 -1.65
C ASN A 84 0.28 14.40 -3.20
N ILE A 85 -0.17 13.29 -3.80
CA ILE A 85 -0.33 13.15 -5.24
C ILE A 85 -1.80 12.90 -5.60
N PRO A 86 -2.30 13.48 -6.71
CA PRO A 86 -3.72 13.39 -7.04
C PRO A 86 -4.14 12.04 -7.62
N PHE A 87 -3.20 11.26 -8.18
CA PHE A 87 -3.45 9.96 -8.79
C PHE A 87 -2.15 9.16 -8.99
N TYR A 88 -2.26 7.85 -9.13
CA TYR A 88 -1.18 6.94 -9.54
C TYR A 88 -1.64 6.05 -10.70
N ASN A 89 -1.09 6.28 -11.89
CA ASN A 89 -1.62 5.69 -13.14
C ASN A 89 -1.11 4.29 -13.45
N ASN A 90 -0.12 3.76 -12.73
CA ASN A 90 0.39 2.43 -13.01
C ASN A 90 -0.49 1.38 -12.32
N GLY A 91 -0.77 0.31 -13.05
CA GLY A 91 -1.40 -0.87 -12.47
C GLY A 91 -0.43 -1.60 -11.53
N ILE A 92 -0.96 -2.13 -10.42
CA ILE A 92 -0.21 -2.83 -9.39
C ILE A 92 -0.61 -4.30 -9.42
N TYR A 93 0.38 -5.18 -9.53
CA TYR A 93 0.24 -6.61 -9.35
C TYR A 93 0.25 -6.93 -7.85
N LEU A 94 -0.75 -7.67 -7.39
CA LEU A 94 -0.85 -8.10 -6.01
C LEU A 94 -0.88 -9.63 -5.99
N LEU A 95 0.10 -10.25 -5.32
CA LEU A 95 0.10 -11.69 -5.08
C LEU A 95 -0.30 -12.00 -3.64
N ALA A 96 -1.39 -12.73 -3.44
CA ALA A 96 -1.81 -13.18 -2.12
C ALA A 96 -1.69 -14.70 -2.00
N VAL A 97 -1.10 -15.14 -0.88
CA VAL A 97 -0.94 -16.57 -0.53
C VAL A 97 -1.44 -16.82 0.90
N ASP A 98 -1.81 -18.06 1.22
CA ASP A 98 -2.44 -18.36 2.51
C ASP A 98 -1.45 -18.45 3.67
N SER A 99 -0.15 -18.70 3.39
CA SER A 99 0.85 -18.91 4.43
C SER A 99 2.26 -18.49 4.04
N LYS A 100 3.15 -18.38 5.04
CA LYS A 100 4.58 -18.12 4.81
C LYS A 100 5.27 -19.26 4.06
N GLU A 101 4.78 -20.49 4.22
CA GLU A 101 5.28 -21.66 3.51
C GLU A 101 4.91 -21.60 2.03
N GLU A 102 3.69 -21.14 1.71
CA GLU A 102 3.32 -20.84 0.31
C GLU A 102 4.14 -19.68 -0.25
N MET A 103 4.35 -18.62 0.53
CA MET A 103 5.24 -17.51 0.14
C MET A 103 6.67 -18.01 -0.18
N GLN A 104 7.20 -18.91 0.66
CA GLN A 104 8.51 -19.52 0.46
C GLN A 104 8.54 -20.38 -0.82
N LYS A 105 7.46 -21.12 -1.12
CA LYS A 105 7.38 -21.93 -2.34
C LYS A 105 7.30 -21.08 -3.61
N VAL A 106 6.48 -20.02 -3.59
CA VAL A 106 6.26 -19.18 -4.78
C VAL A 106 7.45 -18.25 -5.00
N MET A 107 7.91 -17.58 -3.95
CA MET A 107 8.86 -16.47 -4.05
C MET A 107 10.25 -16.78 -3.49
N GLY A 108 10.41 -17.87 -2.73
CA GLY A 108 11.68 -18.19 -2.08
C GLY A 108 11.92 -17.45 -0.75
N TYR A 109 10.93 -16.73 -0.22
CA TYR A 109 11.04 -15.97 1.02
C TYR A 109 10.03 -16.39 2.09
N GLN A 110 10.47 -16.47 3.35
CA GLN A 110 9.60 -16.77 4.48
C GLN A 110 9.13 -15.49 5.22
N ILE A 111 8.57 -14.54 4.47
CA ILE A 111 8.09 -13.24 4.95
C ILE A 111 6.57 -13.11 4.87
N LYS A 112 5.99 -12.11 5.54
CA LYS A 112 4.53 -11.88 5.54
C LYS A 112 4.05 -10.98 4.40
N GLY A 113 4.94 -10.19 3.84
CA GLY A 113 4.67 -9.34 2.70
C GLY A 113 5.90 -8.58 2.26
N GLY A 114 5.77 -7.86 1.16
CA GLY A 114 6.84 -7.04 0.61
C GLY A 114 6.41 -6.34 -0.67
N ALA A 115 7.20 -5.34 -1.05
CA ALA A 115 7.11 -4.65 -2.33
C ALA A 115 8.35 -4.92 -3.18
N ALA A 116 8.15 -5.46 -4.38
CA ALA A 116 9.17 -5.52 -5.41
C ALA A 116 9.24 -4.18 -6.16
N LYS A 117 9.98 -3.24 -5.58
CA LYS A 117 10.18 -1.88 -6.12
C LYS A 117 10.73 -1.94 -7.56
N GLY A 118 10.20 -1.11 -8.45
CA GLY A 118 10.52 -1.13 -9.88
C GLY A 118 9.87 -2.26 -10.69
N HIS A 119 9.02 -3.09 -10.07
CA HIS A 119 8.36 -4.22 -10.73
C HIS A 119 6.83 -4.19 -10.63
N ASP A 120 6.23 -3.13 -10.09
CA ASP A 120 4.77 -3.01 -9.87
C ASP A 120 4.16 -4.15 -9.05
N LEU A 121 4.94 -4.94 -8.31
CA LEU A 121 4.47 -6.11 -7.58
C LEU A 121 4.54 -5.87 -6.07
N VAL A 122 3.42 -6.11 -5.40
CA VAL A 122 3.33 -6.32 -3.96
C VAL A 122 2.85 -7.74 -3.69
N PHE A 123 3.25 -8.30 -2.56
CA PHE A 123 2.87 -9.66 -2.21
C PHE A 123 2.60 -9.78 -0.72
N PHE A 124 1.65 -10.63 -0.35
CA PHE A 124 1.17 -10.75 1.02
C PHE A 124 0.81 -12.19 1.37
N VAL A 125 1.09 -12.55 2.62
CA VAL A 125 0.41 -13.66 3.28
C VAL A 125 -0.90 -13.11 3.83
N TYR A 126 -2.03 -13.69 3.42
CA TYR A 126 -3.34 -13.30 3.89
C TYR A 126 -4.17 -14.50 4.32
N ASN A 127 -4.56 -14.50 5.59
CA ASN A 127 -5.44 -15.51 6.18
C ASN A 127 -6.13 -14.94 7.41
N GLN A 128 -7.01 -15.73 8.03
CA GLN A 128 -7.76 -15.36 9.25
C GLN A 128 -6.91 -14.84 10.43
N ASN A 129 -5.62 -15.18 10.48
CA ASN A 129 -4.70 -14.81 11.57
C ASN A 129 -3.69 -13.73 11.18
N ILE A 130 -3.60 -13.39 9.88
CA ILE A 130 -2.59 -12.48 9.35
C ILE A 130 -3.30 -11.44 8.49
N ARG A 131 -3.42 -10.23 9.05
CA ARG A 131 -3.80 -9.03 8.30
C ARG A 131 -2.69 -8.69 7.29
N PRO A 132 -3.04 -8.41 6.02
CA PRO A 132 -2.08 -7.94 5.03
C PRO A 132 -1.80 -6.46 5.27
N GLN A 133 -0.52 -6.07 5.24
CA GLN A 133 -0.10 -4.68 5.44
C GLN A 133 -0.17 -3.90 4.12
N PHE A 134 -1.36 -3.83 3.50
CA PHE A 134 -1.53 -3.22 2.18
C PHE A 134 -1.01 -1.78 2.13
N LYS A 135 -1.35 -0.96 3.12
CA LYS A 135 -0.87 0.42 3.23
C LYS A 135 0.65 0.51 3.25
N HIS A 136 1.31 -0.35 4.03
CA HIS A 136 2.77 -0.36 4.17
C HIS A 136 3.46 -0.69 2.84
N GLU A 137 3.13 -1.82 2.24
CA GLU A 137 3.86 -2.29 1.04
C GLU A 137 3.47 -1.51 -0.22
N ILE A 138 2.21 -1.11 -0.36
CA ILE A 138 1.79 -0.29 -1.51
C ILE A 138 2.39 1.12 -1.41
N PHE A 139 2.52 1.69 -0.19
CA PHE A 139 3.25 2.94 0.00
C PHE A 139 4.68 2.82 -0.49
N GLN A 140 5.40 1.77 -0.08
CA GLN A 140 6.78 1.53 -0.50
C GLN A 140 6.92 1.46 -2.03
N LEU A 141 5.93 0.89 -2.71
CA LEU A 141 5.92 0.81 -4.17
C LEU A 141 5.65 2.17 -4.83
N ILE A 142 4.55 2.84 -4.44
CA ILE A 142 4.15 4.10 -5.08
C ILE A 142 5.16 5.22 -4.77
N SER A 143 5.67 5.28 -3.54
CA SER A 143 6.70 6.24 -3.14
C SER A 143 8.00 6.05 -3.93
N TYR A 144 8.43 4.81 -4.18
CA TYR A 144 9.59 4.53 -5.02
C TYR A 144 9.42 5.05 -6.45
N GLU A 145 8.26 4.82 -7.07
CA GLU A 145 7.99 5.30 -8.44
C GLU A 145 7.78 6.82 -8.50
N THR A 146 7.30 7.44 -7.42
CA THR A 146 7.00 8.88 -7.35
C THR A 146 8.23 9.71 -7.00
N TRP A 147 9.00 9.29 -6.01
CA TRP A 147 10.15 10.03 -5.47
C TRP A 147 11.50 9.52 -6.01
N GLY A 148 11.52 8.34 -6.61
CA GLY A 148 12.74 7.62 -6.96
C GLY A 148 13.29 6.80 -5.80
N SER A 149 14.43 6.16 -6.04
CA SER A 149 15.12 5.40 -5.00
C SER A 149 15.69 6.32 -3.92
N THR A 150 15.59 5.89 -2.67
CA THR A 150 16.16 6.60 -1.52
C THR A 150 16.98 5.65 -0.66
N ASN A 151 18.11 6.14 -0.14
CA ASN A 151 18.90 5.43 0.87
C ASN A 151 18.47 5.78 2.30
N TYR A 152 17.47 6.67 2.46
CA TYR A 152 16.98 7.10 3.76
C TYR A 152 15.84 6.18 4.23
N ARG A 153 16.17 5.18 5.04
CA ARG A 153 15.20 4.22 5.58
C ARG A 153 14.06 4.88 6.38
N LEU A 154 14.29 6.05 6.98
CA LEU A 154 13.22 6.82 7.62
C LEU A 154 12.12 7.24 6.64
N LEU A 155 12.49 7.66 5.41
CA LEU A 155 11.50 8.05 4.41
C LEU A 155 10.76 6.84 3.83
N ASP A 156 11.48 5.73 3.65
CA ASP A 156 10.94 4.49 3.09
C ASP A 156 10.10 3.72 4.11
N GLU A 157 10.74 3.12 5.12
CA GLU A 157 10.05 2.32 6.15
C GLU A 157 9.25 3.18 7.12
N GLY A 158 9.76 4.36 7.48
CA GLY A 158 9.04 5.27 8.38
C GLY A 158 7.79 5.85 7.71
N GLY A 159 7.86 6.20 6.43
CA GLY A 159 6.69 6.63 5.64
C GLY A 159 5.66 5.52 5.48
N ALA A 160 6.11 4.29 5.20
CA ALA A 160 5.24 3.12 5.10
C ALA A 160 4.54 2.82 6.44
N THR A 161 5.29 2.86 7.55
CA THR A 161 4.76 2.63 8.91
C THR A 161 3.78 3.74 9.32
N TYR A 162 4.10 4.99 8.99
CA TYR A 162 3.22 6.14 9.25
C TYR A 162 1.90 5.99 8.49
N THR A 163 1.96 5.60 7.23
CA THR A 163 0.79 5.42 6.36
C THR A 163 -0.07 4.24 6.79
N ASP A 164 0.53 3.12 7.21
CA ASP A 164 -0.23 1.98 7.74
C ASP A 164 -0.94 2.33 9.04
N ASN A 165 -0.30 3.13 9.90
CA ASN A 165 -0.80 3.58 11.20
C ASN A 165 -1.14 2.43 12.19
N TYR A 166 -0.67 1.22 11.88
CA TYR A 166 -0.73 0.03 12.71
C TYR A 166 0.62 -0.69 12.69
N CYS A 167 0.94 -1.41 13.75
CA CYS A 167 2.08 -2.32 13.80
C CYS A 167 1.66 -3.75 13.41
N PHE A 168 2.55 -4.73 13.56
CA PHE A 168 2.25 -6.16 13.33
C PHE A 168 1.09 -6.73 14.17
N TYR A 169 0.63 -5.98 15.18
CA TYR A 169 -0.56 -6.24 15.99
C TYR A 169 -1.52 -5.05 15.82
N ASP A 170 -2.80 -5.22 16.15
CA ASP A 170 -3.84 -4.17 16.14
C ASP A 170 -3.64 -3.09 17.23
N ASN A 171 -2.40 -2.68 17.45
CA ASN A 171 -2.02 -1.53 18.22
C ASN A 171 -1.79 -0.37 17.24
N PRO A 172 -2.62 0.69 17.29
CA PRO A 172 -2.41 1.83 16.43
C PRO A 172 -1.15 2.60 16.83
N MET A 173 -0.45 3.15 15.85
CA MET A 173 0.85 3.80 16.06
C MET A 173 0.79 4.94 17.08
N TYR A 174 -0.33 5.68 17.15
CA TYR A 174 -0.49 6.76 18.14
C TYR A 174 -0.42 6.25 19.60
N SER A 175 -0.92 5.04 19.87
CA SER A 175 -0.89 4.46 21.22
C SER A 175 0.53 4.05 21.61
N ILE A 176 1.27 3.47 20.67
CA ILE A 176 2.68 3.12 20.85
C ILE A 176 3.50 4.39 21.10
N ASN A 177 3.29 5.43 20.28
CA ASN A 177 3.98 6.71 20.42
C ASN A 177 3.66 7.39 21.76
N ALA A 178 2.40 7.38 22.20
CA ALA A 178 2.00 7.91 23.49
C ALA A 178 2.68 7.17 24.66
N TYR A 179 2.76 5.85 24.60
CA TYR A 179 3.49 5.06 25.58
C TYR A 179 4.99 5.42 25.58
N TYR A 180 5.63 5.54 24.42
CA TYR A 180 7.06 5.87 24.34
C TYR A 180 7.34 7.27 24.88
N LEU A 181 6.44 8.23 24.62
CA LEU A 181 6.49 9.56 25.21
C LEU A 181 6.41 9.51 26.73
N GLN A 182 5.42 8.80 27.29
CA GLN A 182 5.24 8.64 28.73
C GLN A 182 6.46 7.99 29.40
N GLN A 183 7.05 7.00 28.74
CA GLN A 183 8.24 6.28 29.22
C GLN A 183 9.55 7.03 28.95
N LYS A 184 9.52 8.23 28.36
CA LYS A 184 10.71 9.00 27.95
C LYS A 184 11.66 8.19 27.05
N LYS A 185 11.09 7.36 26.17
CA LYS A 185 11.78 6.49 25.21
C LYS A 185 11.84 7.04 23.79
N LEU A 186 11.31 8.25 23.56
CA LEU A 186 11.40 8.91 22.26
C LEU A 186 12.84 9.30 21.93
N LEU A 187 13.19 9.17 20.65
CA LEU A 187 14.48 9.63 20.13
C LEU A 187 14.39 11.11 19.74
N PRO A 188 15.45 11.91 19.94
CA PRO A 188 15.52 13.27 19.43
C PRO A 188 15.37 13.31 17.90
N LEU A 189 14.74 14.36 17.37
CA LEU A 189 14.50 14.51 15.93
C LEU A 189 15.80 14.39 15.11
N ASP A 190 16.87 15.06 15.55
CA ASP A 190 18.18 14.99 14.87
C ASP A 190 18.73 13.55 14.80
N SER A 191 18.44 12.72 15.82
CA SER A 191 18.82 11.31 15.82
C SER A 191 17.99 10.50 14.83
N LEU A 192 16.71 10.83 14.65
CA LEU A 192 15.87 10.19 13.64
C LEU A 192 16.31 10.59 12.23
N VAL A 193 16.58 11.88 11.98
CA VAL A 193 16.94 12.39 10.65
C VAL A 193 18.32 11.91 10.21
N TYR A 194 19.34 12.04 11.06
CA TYR A 194 20.73 11.81 10.66
C TYR A 194 21.28 10.45 11.07
N ARG A 195 20.60 9.72 11.97
CA ARG A 195 21.15 8.52 12.61
C ARG A 195 20.16 7.35 12.68
N PHE A 196 19.09 7.38 11.88
CA PHE A 196 17.99 6.40 11.92
C PHE A 196 18.46 4.95 12.04
N ASP A 197 19.27 4.47 11.09
CA ASP A 197 19.71 3.07 11.06
C ASP A 197 20.55 2.69 12.28
N SER A 198 21.38 3.61 12.76
CA SER A 198 22.19 3.37 13.96
C SER A 198 21.34 3.33 15.23
N GLN A 199 20.20 4.03 15.25
CA GLN A 199 19.26 3.98 16.37
C GLN A 199 18.39 2.73 16.29
N ALA A 200 17.88 2.36 15.10
CA ALA A 200 17.08 1.16 14.90
C ALA A 200 17.79 -0.11 15.37
N LYS A 201 19.11 -0.21 15.17
CA LYS A 201 19.94 -1.35 15.62
C LYS A 201 20.10 -1.47 17.14
N LYS A 202 19.88 -0.41 17.92
CA LYS A 202 20.06 -0.42 19.39
C LYS A 202 18.83 -0.91 20.15
N VAL A 203 17.69 -0.94 19.47
CA VAL A 203 16.38 -1.24 20.04
C VAL A 203 15.91 -2.66 19.68
N MET A 204 16.62 -3.32 18.76
CA MET A 204 16.50 -4.74 18.43
C MET A 204 17.49 -5.56 19.26
#